data_AF-A0A3M1Y2K1-F1
#
_entry.id   AF-A0A3M1Y2K1-F1
#
_cell.length_a   1.000
_cell.length_b   1.000
_cell.length_c   1.000
_cell.angle_alpha   90.00
_cell.angle_beta   90.00
_cell.angle_gamma   90.00
#
_symmetry.space_group_name_H-M   'P 1'
#
loop_
_entity.id
_entity.type
_entity.pdbx_description
1 polymer ?
#
loop_
_entity_poly.entity_id
_entity_poly.type
_entity_poly.pdbx_seq_one_letter_code
_entity_poly.pdbx_strand_id
1 'polypeptide(L)'
;MFRRTFTFTLILGLMLGLLPIASAQEDTTTFTIRLTNLSQPLPITEAGVFNTPIDGNEPAPAFPNSAYSFDVHGVPGDVLSFATMLVQSNDLFFAPDPAGIPLFDEMGTPIEGDITAQVLLWDAGTEVNEAPGEGPNQAPRQTAPNTGDDEMGVVGEVNDGFSYPAVTEYIRVTIVPHTDM
;
A
#
# COMPACT_ATOMS: atom_id res chain seq x y z
N MET A 1 -9.60 37.80 23.37
CA MET A 1 -10.50 36.79 22.76
C MET A 1 -9.93 35.42 23.09
N PHE A 2 -10.50 34.72 24.07
CA PHE A 2 -9.98 33.42 24.51
C PHE A 2 -10.51 32.32 23.59
N ARG A 3 -9.64 31.63 22.85
CA ARG A 3 -9.96 30.34 22.23
C ARG A 3 -9.98 29.29 23.34
N ARG A 4 -11.11 28.61 23.51
CA ARG A 4 -11.20 27.41 24.36
C ARG A 4 -11.02 26.19 23.48
N THR A 5 -9.90 25.49 23.68
CA THR A 5 -9.66 24.15 23.13
C THR A 5 -10.08 23.14 24.19
N PHE A 6 -10.90 22.16 23.82
CA PHE A 6 -11.28 21.05 24.70
C PHE A 6 -10.49 19.80 24.30
N THR A 7 -9.67 19.28 25.22
CA THR A 7 -9.00 17.98 25.10
C THR A 7 -9.59 17.07 26.16
N PHE A 8 -10.06 15.88 25.78
CA PHE A 8 -10.59 14.88 26.71
C PHE A 8 -9.58 13.74 26.88
N THR A 9 -9.12 13.52 28.12
CA THR A 9 -8.42 12.31 28.56
C THR A 9 -9.23 11.70 29.69
N LEU A 10 -9.51 10.40 29.62
CA LEU A 10 -10.36 9.68 30.56
C LEU A 10 -9.51 8.95 31.61
N ILE A 11 -9.58 9.36 32.88
CA ILE A 11 -9.18 8.55 34.04
C ILE A 11 -10.26 8.71 35.12
N LEU A 12 -10.73 7.57 35.65
CA LEU A 12 -11.85 7.45 36.60
C LEU A 12 -11.34 7.50 38.05
N GLY A 13 -12.00 8.28 38.93
CA GLY A 13 -11.97 8.00 40.38
C GLY A 13 -12.05 9.18 41.37
N LEU A 14 -13.26 9.38 41.91
CA LEU A 14 -13.65 9.95 43.22
C LEU A 14 -13.69 11.47 43.44
N MET A 15 -14.85 11.91 43.93
CA MET A 15 -15.29 13.29 44.16
C MET A 15 -15.33 13.60 45.66
N LEU A 16 -14.96 14.81 46.07
CA LEU A 16 -15.33 15.41 47.36
C LEU A 16 -15.88 16.83 47.12
N GLY A 17 -17.04 17.13 47.72
CA GLY A 17 -18.00 18.12 47.22
C GLY A 17 -17.73 19.60 47.52
N LEU A 18 -18.52 20.46 46.87
CA LEU A 18 -18.52 21.92 47.04
C LEU A 18 -19.96 22.48 47.03
N LEU A 19 -20.18 23.51 47.87
CA LEU A 19 -21.44 24.23 48.11
C LEU A 19 -21.98 24.98 46.86
N PRO A 20 -23.31 25.26 46.77
CA PRO A 20 -23.92 25.80 45.57
C PRO A 20 -23.62 27.30 45.41
N ILE A 21 -23.05 27.68 44.27
CA ILE A 21 -23.01 29.06 43.80
C ILE A 21 -24.25 29.26 42.91
N ALA A 22 -24.98 30.34 43.12
CA ALA A 22 -26.13 30.71 42.29
C ALA A 22 -25.69 30.79 40.82
N SER A 23 -26.20 29.88 39.99
CA SER A 23 -25.88 29.84 38.56
C SER A 23 -26.67 30.90 37.82
N ALA A 24 -25.97 31.79 37.11
CA ALA A 24 -26.60 32.47 35.97
C ALA A 24 -27.07 31.38 35.00
N GLN A 25 -28.36 31.38 34.68
CA GLN A 25 -28.91 30.44 33.72
C GLN A 25 -28.49 30.89 32.33
N GLU A 26 -27.31 30.45 31.91
CA GLU A 26 -26.86 30.57 30.53
C GLU A 26 -27.77 29.68 29.68
N ASP A 27 -28.46 30.25 28.69
CA ASP A 27 -29.26 29.49 27.74
C ASP A 27 -28.32 28.64 26.88
N THR A 28 -28.04 27.42 27.33
CA THR A 28 -27.18 26.50 26.61
C THR A 28 -27.98 25.88 25.46
N THR A 29 -27.47 26.03 24.24
CA THR A 29 -27.99 25.31 23.08
C THR A 29 -27.23 23.99 22.92
N THR A 30 -27.96 22.88 22.83
CA THR A 30 -27.37 21.58 22.49
C THR A 30 -27.20 21.47 20.98
N PHE A 31 -26.00 21.08 20.55
CA PHE A 31 -25.71 20.79 19.15
C PHE A 31 -25.50 19.28 18.99
N THR A 32 -26.19 18.68 18.02
CA THR A 32 -25.92 17.31 17.58
C THR A 32 -24.99 17.37 16.39
N ILE A 33 -23.77 16.86 16.54
CA ILE A 33 -22.82 16.70 15.43
C ILE A 33 -23.00 15.29 14.86
N ARG A 34 -23.32 15.19 13.56
CA ARG A 34 -23.38 13.92 12.85
C ARG A 34 -22.18 13.81 11.90
N LEU A 35 -21.30 12.86 12.19
CA LEU A 35 -20.25 12.44 11.26
C LEU A 35 -20.80 11.26 10.46
N THR A 36 -20.73 11.34 9.14
CA THR A 36 -21.16 10.27 8.23
C THR A 36 -19.99 9.92 7.33
N ASN A 37 -19.63 8.64 7.29
CA ASN A 37 -18.70 8.15 6.28
C ASN A 37 -19.41 8.15 4.92
N LEU A 38 -18.92 8.96 3.98
CA LEU A 38 -19.46 9.09 2.62
C LEU A 38 -18.66 8.29 1.58
N SER A 39 -17.64 7.54 2.00
CA SER A 39 -16.85 6.72 1.10
C SER A 39 -17.75 5.68 0.44
N GLN A 40 -17.62 5.53 -0.88
CA GLN A 40 -18.11 4.35 -1.57
C GLN A 40 -17.31 3.14 -1.04
N PRO A 41 -17.93 1.98 -0.78
CA PRO A 41 -17.15 0.77 -0.57
C PRO A 41 -16.28 0.57 -1.81
N LEU A 42 -14.96 0.68 -1.65
CA LEU A 42 -14.04 0.21 -2.67
C LEU A 42 -14.29 -1.30 -2.79
N PRO A 43 -14.40 -1.88 -4.01
CA PRO A 43 -14.57 -3.31 -4.20
C PRO A 43 -13.25 -4.06 -3.93
N ILE A 44 -12.60 -3.76 -2.80
CA ILE A 44 -11.43 -4.47 -2.31
C ILE A 44 -11.96 -5.62 -1.46
N THR A 45 -11.90 -6.82 -2.03
CA THR A 45 -12.35 -8.07 -1.38
C THR A 45 -11.35 -8.55 -0.34
N GLU A 46 -10.06 -8.36 -0.62
CA GLU A 46 -8.95 -8.75 0.25
C GLU A 46 -7.75 -7.80 0.04
N ALA A 47 -7.00 -7.54 1.12
CA ALA A 47 -5.77 -6.75 1.06
C ALA A 47 -4.80 -7.22 2.14
N GLY A 48 -3.50 -7.17 1.85
CA GLY A 48 -2.46 -7.64 2.76
C GLY A 48 -1.08 -7.12 2.41
N VAL A 49 -0.10 -7.43 3.27
CA VAL A 49 1.32 -7.17 3.05
C VAL A 49 2.05 -8.51 3.03
N PHE A 50 2.82 -8.76 1.98
CA PHE A 50 3.68 -9.92 1.84
C PHE A 50 5.13 -9.45 1.79
N ASN A 51 5.82 -9.45 2.94
CA ASN A 51 7.18 -8.91 3.05
C ASN A 51 8.21 -9.89 3.63
N THR A 52 7.79 -11.10 4.01
CA THR A 52 8.67 -12.18 4.46
C THR A 52 8.82 -13.26 3.38
N PRO A 53 10.05 -13.61 2.96
CA PRO A 53 10.29 -14.73 2.05
C PRO A 53 9.83 -16.08 2.64
N ILE A 54 9.53 -17.07 1.80
CA ILE A 54 9.11 -18.42 2.22
C ILE A 54 10.08 -19.08 3.23
N ASP A 55 11.39 -18.88 3.05
CA ASP A 55 12.43 -19.42 3.93
C ASP A 55 12.94 -18.40 4.98
N GLY A 56 12.25 -17.26 5.11
CA GLY A 56 12.57 -16.18 6.03
C GLY A 56 11.70 -16.20 7.29
N ASN A 57 12.14 -15.48 8.32
CA ASN A 57 11.34 -15.26 9.54
C ASN A 57 11.04 -13.77 9.79
N GLU A 58 11.62 -12.88 8.99
CA GLU A 58 11.52 -11.43 9.13
C GLU A 58 11.37 -10.80 7.74
N PRO A 59 10.81 -9.58 7.66
CA PRO A 59 10.75 -8.84 6.42
C PRO A 59 12.12 -8.65 5.78
N ALA A 60 12.25 -8.94 4.50
CA ALA A 60 13.51 -8.83 3.77
C ALA A 60 13.28 -8.53 2.28
N PRO A 61 14.32 -8.13 1.52
CA PRO A 61 14.29 -8.13 0.06
C PRO A 61 14.32 -9.54 -0.53
N ALA A 62 13.79 -9.69 -1.75
CA ALA A 62 13.97 -10.90 -2.54
C ALA A 62 15.39 -10.94 -3.15
N PHE A 63 16.23 -11.88 -2.69
CA PHE A 63 17.51 -12.18 -3.33
C PHE A 63 17.32 -13.19 -4.47
N PRO A 64 18.32 -13.41 -5.35
CA PRO A 64 18.24 -14.46 -6.36
C PRO A 64 17.89 -15.82 -5.74
N ASN A 65 16.86 -16.48 -6.31
CA ASN A 65 16.26 -17.73 -5.83
C ASN A 65 15.43 -17.65 -4.53
N SER A 66 15.23 -16.47 -3.95
CA SER A 66 14.21 -16.26 -2.92
C SER A 66 12.82 -16.19 -3.54
N ALA A 67 11.81 -16.63 -2.80
CA ALA A 67 10.41 -16.61 -3.23
C ALA A 67 9.50 -16.10 -2.13
N TYR A 68 8.35 -15.57 -2.55
CA TYR A 68 7.24 -15.14 -1.71
C TYR A 68 6.00 -15.87 -2.19
N SER A 69 5.11 -16.20 -1.27
CA SER A 69 3.82 -16.80 -1.57
C SER A 69 2.78 -16.22 -0.63
N PHE A 70 1.58 -16.03 -1.15
CA PHE A 70 0.42 -15.59 -0.41
C PHE A 70 -0.83 -16.16 -1.09
N ASP A 71 -1.88 -16.35 -0.31
CA ASP A 71 -3.18 -16.81 -0.79
C ASP A 71 -4.13 -15.62 -0.87
N VAL A 72 -5.05 -15.67 -1.83
CA VAL A 72 -6.16 -14.71 -1.96
C VAL A 72 -7.44 -15.47 -2.27
N HIS A 73 -8.56 -14.96 -1.77
CA HIS A 73 -9.88 -15.50 -2.07
C HIS A 73 -10.53 -14.68 -3.19
N GLY A 74 -10.92 -15.36 -4.27
CA GLY A 74 -11.55 -14.71 -5.42
C GLY A 74 -12.79 -15.44 -5.92
N VAL A 75 -13.68 -14.69 -6.57
CA VAL A 75 -14.80 -15.19 -7.38
C VAL A 75 -14.70 -14.67 -8.82
N PRO A 76 -15.41 -15.28 -9.80
CA PRO A 76 -15.39 -14.77 -11.18
C PRO A 76 -15.68 -13.27 -11.26
N GLY A 77 -14.78 -12.54 -11.92
CA GLY A 77 -14.80 -11.08 -12.03
C GLY A 77 -13.79 -10.36 -11.13
N ASP A 78 -13.20 -11.04 -10.14
CA ASP A 78 -12.16 -10.47 -9.30
C ASP A 78 -10.83 -10.37 -10.04
N VAL A 79 -10.08 -9.31 -9.72
CA VAL A 79 -8.76 -9.02 -10.27
C VAL A 79 -7.73 -8.88 -9.14
N LEU A 80 -6.51 -9.35 -9.40
CA LEU A 80 -5.35 -9.16 -8.54
C LEU A 80 -4.59 -7.90 -8.96
N SER A 81 -4.32 -7.03 -8.00
CA SER A 81 -3.36 -5.94 -8.13
C SER A 81 -2.32 -6.06 -7.03
N PHE A 82 -1.06 -5.76 -7.35
CA PHE A 82 0.04 -5.76 -6.39
C PHE A 82 1.11 -4.77 -6.85
N ALA A 83 2.00 -4.39 -5.92
CA ALA A 83 3.20 -3.62 -6.22
C ALA A 83 4.38 -4.16 -5.40
N THR A 84 5.55 -4.28 -6.03
CA THR A 84 6.79 -4.66 -5.34
C THR A 84 7.98 -3.88 -5.88
N MET A 85 8.81 -3.32 -5.00
CA MET A 85 9.88 -2.41 -5.37
C MET A 85 11.02 -3.12 -6.11
N LEU A 86 11.51 -2.53 -7.20
CA LEU A 86 12.82 -2.83 -7.74
C LEU A 86 13.87 -2.14 -6.88
N VAL A 87 14.41 -2.84 -5.88
CA VAL A 87 15.27 -2.25 -4.85
C VAL A 87 16.50 -1.51 -5.41
N GLN A 88 17.04 -1.90 -6.57
CA GLN A 88 18.17 -1.21 -7.22
C GLN A 88 17.70 -0.02 -8.08
N SER A 89 16.78 0.77 -7.55
CA SER A 89 16.24 1.99 -8.15
C SER A 89 15.83 2.97 -7.04
N ASN A 90 15.48 4.20 -7.44
CA ASN A 90 14.98 5.23 -6.53
C ASN A 90 13.59 4.86 -6.03
N ASP A 91 12.65 4.70 -6.97
CA ASP A 91 11.24 4.47 -6.67
C ASP A 91 10.51 3.61 -7.72
N LEU A 92 11.26 2.81 -8.49
CA LEU A 92 10.66 1.91 -9.48
C LEU A 92 10.07 0.66 -8.84
N PHE A 93 8.99 0.15 -9.40
CA PHE A 93 8.29 -1.02 -8.89
C PHE A 93 7.64 -1.87 -9.98
N PHE A 94 7.49 -3.17 -9.71
CA PHE A 94 6.75 -4.08 -10.55
C PHE A 94 5.28 -4.13 -10.14
N ALA A 95 4.38 -3.98 -11.10
CA ALA A 95 2.94 -4.11 -10.89
C ALA A 95 2.23 -4.48 -12.20
N PRO A 96 1.03 -5.08 -12.13
CA PRO A 96 0.15 -5.20 -13.29
C PRO A 96 -0.27 -3.84 -13.85
N ASP A 97 -0.95 -3.85 -14.99
CA ASP A 97 -1.64 -2.66 -15.47
C ASP A 97 -2.79 -2.22 -14.51
N PRO A 98 -3.31 -0.99 -14.63
CA PRO A 98 -4.36 -0.49 -13.74
C PRO A 98 -5.68 -1.28 -13.74
N ALA A 99 -5.95 -2.12 -14.75
CA ALA A 99 -7.11 -3.01 -14.76
C ALA A 99 -6.89 -4.26 -13.89
N GLY A 100 -5.64 -4.59 -13.56
CA GLY A 100 -5.26 -5.75 -12.75
C GLY A 100 -5.27 -7.07 -13.52
N ILE A 101 -4.83 -8.13 -12.86
CA ILE A 101 -4.78 -9.49 -13.43
C ILE A 101 -6.07 -10.22 -13.10
N PRO A 102 -6.89 -10.64 -14.06
CA PRO A 102 -8.11 -11.41 -13.78
C PRO A 102 -7.77 -12.75 -13.12
N LEU A 103 -8.47 -13.10 -12.03
CA LEU A 103 -8.28 -14.39 -11.35
C LEU A 103 -9.02 -15.54 -12.03
N PHE A 104 -9.95 -15.23 -12.94
CA PHE A 104 -10.79 -16.18 -13.67
C PHE A 104 -10.86 -15.81 -15.16
N ASP A 105 -11.00 -16.82 -16.02
CA ASP A 105 -11.28 -16.62 -17.44
C ASP A 105 -12.73 -16.19 -17.71
N GLU A 106 -13.06 -15.91 -18.98
CA GLU A 106 -14.41 -15.48 -19.39
C GLU A 106 -15.52 -16.51 -19.11
N MET A 107 -15.16 -17.79 -18.92
CA MET A 107 -16.09 -18.87 -18.58
C MET A 107 -16.23 -19.07 -17.06
N GLY A 108 -15.50 -18.30 -16.25
CA GLY A 108 -15.48 -18.40 -14.79
C GLY A 108 -14.56 -19.50 -14.26
N THR A 109 -13.60 -19.97 -15.06
CA THR A 109 -12.56 -20.94 -14.63
C THR A 109 -11.40 -20.21 -13.99
N PRO A 110 -10.89 -20.62 -12.81
CA PRO A 110 -9.68 -20.05 -12.23
C PRO A 110 -8.49 -20.13 -13.20
N ILE A 111 -7.71 -19.05 -13.30
CA ILE A 111 -6.48 -19.06 -14.12
C ILE A 111 -5.33 -19.77 -13.39
N GLU A 112 -4.46 -20.42 -14.15
CA GLU A 112 -3.29 -21.15 -13.63
C GLU A 112 -2.08 -20.94 -14.55
N GLY A 113 -0.88 -20.82 -13.97
CA GLY A 113 0.39 -20.82 -14.71
C GLY A 113 1.23 -19.56 -14.51
N ASP A 114 2.18 -19.34 -15.42
CA ASP A 114 3.07 -18.18 -15.44
C ASP A 114 2.33 -16.96 -16.04
N ILE A 115 2.18 -15.92 -15.23
CA ILE A 115 1.49 -14.67 -15.56
C ILE A 115 2.44 -13.48 -15.62
N THR A 116 3.76 -13.71 -15.65
CA THR A 116 4.80 -12.66 -15.63
C THR A 116 4.62 -11.64 -16.76
N ALA A 117 4.09 -12.06 -17.92
CA ALA A 117 3.85 -11.17 -19.06
C ALA A 117 2.80 -10.07 -18.80
N GLN A 118 2.01 -10.18 -17.73
CA GLN A 118 1.03 -9.18 -17.31
C GLN A 118 1.61 -8.18 -16.30
N VAL A 119 2.90 -8.28 -15.99
CA VAL A 119 3.59 -7.41 -15.02
C VAL A 119 4.51 -6.46 -15.76
N LEU A 120 4.45 -5.20 -15.38
CA LEU A 120 5.19 -4.09 -15.98
C LEU A 120 6.10 -3.45 -14.94
N LEU A 121 7.09 -2.70 -15.40
CA LEU A 121 7.93 -1.85 -14.56
C LEU A 121 7.36 -0.42 -14.59
N TRP A 122 7.10 0.11 -13.41
CA TRP A 122 6.49 1.41 -13.17
C TRP A 122 7.45 2.31 -12.41
N ASP A 123 7.29 3.60 -12.65
CA ASP A 123 7.87 4.71 -11.90
C ASP A 123 6.81 5.27 -10.95
N ALA A 124 7.16 5.50 -9.69
CA ALA A 124 6.24 6.07 -8.71
C ALA A 124 6.06 7.59 -8.89
N GLY A 125 7.01 8.25 -9.54
CA GLY A 125 7.02 9.67 -9.80
C GLY A 125 7.44 10.52 -8.59
N THR A 126 8.12 9.91 -7.62
CA THR A 126 8.45 10.54 -6.33
C THR A 126 9.87 11.07 -6.25
N GLU A 127 10.80 10.49 -7.00
CA GLU A 127 12.20 10.91 -7.05
C GLU A 127 12.76 10.86 -8.47
N VAL A 128 13.68 11.78 -8.79
CA VAL A 128 14.42 11.73 -10.06
C VAL A 128 15.24 10.44 -10.13
N ASN A 129 15.01 9.64 -11.18
CA ASN A 129 15.74 8.40 -11.40
C ASN A 129 17.25 8.60 -11.61
N GLU A 130 18.03 7.74 -10.97
CA GLU A 130 19.48 7.60 -11.16
C GLU A 130 19.81 6.27 -11.85
N ALA A 131 21.05 6.14 -12.35
CA ALA A 131 21.50 4.92 -13.03
C ALA A 131 21.21 3.65 -12.18
N PRO A 132 20.45 2.66 -12.69
CA PRO A 132 20.00 1.51 -11.92
C PRO A 132 21.14 0.76 -11.25
N GLY A 133 21.06 0.58 -9.93
CA GLY A 133 22.09 -0.05 -9.12
C GLY A 133 23.30 0.81 -8.77
N GLU A 134 23.39 2.05 -9.22
CA GLU A 134 24.55 2.93 -8.99
C GLU A 134 24.22 4.17 -8.14
N GLY A 135 23.01 4.71 -8.30
CA GLY A 135 22.58 5.97 -7.69
C GLY A 135 22.68 6.01 -6.16
N PRO A 136 23.24 7.09 -5.56
CA PRO A 136 23.34 7.23 -4.12
C PRO A 136 21.99 7.35 -3.40
N ASN A 137 20.92 7.74 -4.10
CA ASN A 137 19.58 7.91 -3.54
C ASN A 137 18.71 6.64 -3.66
N GLN A 138 19.24 5.58 -4.25
CA GLN A 138 18.53 4.30 -4.33
C GLN A 138 18.44 3.61 -2.98
N ALA A 139 17.42 2.77 -2.80
CA ALA A 139 17.09 2.18 -1.49
C ALA A 139 18.25 1.54 -0.71
N PRO A 140 19.22 0.84 -1.33
CA PRO A 140 20.35 0.25 -0.61
C PRO A 140 21.43 1.25 -0.16
N ARG A 141 21.39 2.50 -0.63
CA ARG A 141 22.47 3.51 -0.47
C ARG A 141 22.00 4.77 0.23
N GLN A 142 20.70 5.02 0.25
CA GLN A 142 20.12 6.14 0.98
C GLN A 142 20.29 6.01 2.50
N THR A 143 20.49 7.14 3.17
CA THR A 143 20.66 7.20 4.64
C THR A 143 19.32 7.29 5.39
N ALA A 144 18.25 7.64 4.67
CA ALA A 144 16.86 7.68 5.09
C ALA A 144 16.00 7.45 3.83
N PRO A 145 14.70 7.13 3.94
CA PRO A 145 13.82 7.11 2.78
C PRO A 145 13.74 8.50 2.12
N ASN A 146 13.59 8.50 0.80
CA ASN A 146 13.28 9.66 -0.03
C ASN A 146 14.37 10.76 0.04
N THR A 147 15.64 10.40 -0.20
CA THR A 147 16.77 11.36 -0.18
C THR A 147 17.08 12.01 -1.53
N GLY A 148 16.51 11.50 -2.61
CA GLY A 148 16.62 12.03 -3.96
C GLY A 148 15.83 13.33 -4.15
N ASP A 149 16.08 13.97 -5.31
CA ASP A 149 15.34 15.16 -5.70
C ASP A 149 13.91 14.79 -6.12
N ASP A 150 12.93 15.56 -5.66
CA ASP A 150 11.52 15.38 -6.05
C ASP A 150 11.33 15.74 -7.52
N GLU A 151 10.79 14.79 -8.31
CA GLU A 151 10.47 15.03 -9.72
C GLU A 151 9.06 15.59 -9.97
N MET A 152 8.25 15.72 -8.90
CA MET A 152 6.87 16.21 -8.93
C MET A 152 6.00 15.41 -9.92
N GLY A 153 6.27 14.12 -10.03
CA GLY A 153 5.66 13.20 -10.98
C GLY A 153 4.35 12.59 -10.51
N VAL A 154 3.87 11.65 -11.33
CA VAL A 154 2.76 10.75 -11.01
C VAL A 154 3.13 9.37 -11.50
N VAL A 155 2.49 8.34 -10.94
CA VAL A 155 2.73 6.95 -11.36
C VAL A 155 2.57 6.80 -12.88
N GLY A 156 3.57 6.19 -13.52
CA GLY A 156 3.61 5.95 -14.96
C GLY A 156 4.56 4.81 -15.34
N GLU A 157 4.47 4.32 -16.58
CA GLU A 157 5.48 3.38 -17.09
C GLU A 157 6.84 4.07 -17.16
N VAL A 158 7.91 3.35 -16.83
CA VAL A 158 9.26 3.90 -16.79
C VAL A 158 9.68 4.48 -18.14
N ASN A 159 10.09 5.75 -18.12
CA ASN A 159 10.55 6.47 -19.30
C ASN A 159 11.61 7.53 -18.92
N ASP A 160 12.72 7.05 -18.38
CA ASP A 160 13.80 7.84 -17.77
C ASP A 160 15.09 7.90 -18.61
N GLY A 161 15.15 7.15 -19.72
CA GLY A 161 16.33 7.05 -20.58
C GLY A 161 17.37 6.02 -20.14
N PHE A 162 17.14 5.28 -19.06
CA PHE A 162 17.95 4.13 -18.67
C PHE A 162 17.48 2.83 -19.36
N SER A 163 18.34 1.81 -19.31
CA SER A 163 18.04 0.49 -19.86
C SER A 163 17.82 -0.50 -18.73
N TYR A 164 16.72 -1.25 -18.83
CA TYR A 164 16.36 -2.30 -17.90
C TYR A 164 16.27 -3.65 -18.64
N PRO A 165 16.77 -4.75 -18.05
CA PRO A 165 16.40 -6.11 -18.43
C PRO A 165 14.88 -6.29 -18.54
N ALA A 166 14.46 -7.29 -19.30
CA ALA A 166 13.04 -7.63 -19.36
C ALA A 166 12.52 -8.03 -17.97
N VAL A 167 11.23 -7.78 -17.68
CA VAL A 167 10.61 -8.16 -16.39
C VAL A 167 10.83 -9.65 -16.07
N THR A 168 10.79 -10.51 -17.10
CA THR A 168 11.05 -11.96 -17.00
C THR A 168 12.46 -12.33 -16.57
N GLU A 169 13.41 -11.39 -16.64
CA GLU A 169 14.78 -11.57 -16.13
C GLU A 169 14.92 -11.15 -14.66
N TYR A 170 13.96 -10.39 -14.14
CA TYR A 170 13.92 -9.95 -12.74
C TYR A 170 13.07 -10.85 -11.86
N ILE A 171 11.83 -11.12 -12.28
CA ILE A 171 10.84 -11.84 -11.50
C ILE A 171 10.11 -12.85 -12.36
N ARG A 172 9.58 -13.88 -11.70
CA ARG A 172 8.55 -14.76 -12.23
C ARG A 172 7.35 -14.72 -11.31
N VAL A 173 6.18 -14.52 -11.88
CA VAL A 173 4.90 -14.54 -11.15
C VAL A 173 4.08 -15.71 -11.67
N THR A 174 3.72 -16.61 -10.77
CA THR A 174 2.86 -17.77 -11.06
C THR A 174 1.63 -17.75 -10.20
N ILE A 175 0.51 -18.18 -10.76
CA ILE A 175 -0.75 -18.38 -10.04
C ILE A 175 -1.14 -19.85 -10.08
N VAL A 176 -1.58 -20.38 -8.93
CA VAL A 176 -2.03 -21.76 -8.79
C VAL A 176 -3.36 -21.76 -8.04
N PRO A 177 -4.45 -22.24 -8.64
CA PRO A 177 -5.70 -22.43 -7.92
C PRO A 177 -5.54 -23.53 -6.87
N HIS A 178 -5.89 -23.22 -5.63
CA HIS A 178 -6.08 -24.23 -4.60
C HIS A 178 -7.57 -24.37 -4.33
N THR A 179 -8.05 -25.62 -4.28
CA THR A 179 -9.42 -25.87 -3.83
C THR A 179 -9.34 -25.99 -2.32
N ASP A 180 -9.88 -25.02 -1.59
CA ASP A 180 -10.20 -25.28 -0.19
C ASP A 180 -11.21 -26.43 -0.16
N MET A 181 -10.82 -27.54 0.46
CA MET A 181 -11.68 -28.71 0.69
C MET A 181 -12.74 -28.41 1.75
#